data_AF-A0A7Y5UWF3-F1
#
_entry.id   AF-A0A7Y5UWF3-F1
#
_cell.length_a   1.000
_cell.length_b   1.000
_cell.length_c   1.000
_cell.angle_alpha   90.00
_cell.angle_beta   90.00
_cell.angle_gamma   90.00
#
_symmetry.space_group_name_H-M   'P 1'
#
loop_
_entity.id
_entity.type
_entity.pdbx_description
1 polymer ?
#
loop_
_entity_poly.entity_id
_entity_poly.type
_entity_poly.pdbx_seq_one_letter_code
_entity_poly.pdbx_strand_id
1 'polypeptide(L)' 'QPVAHPYSSTDANAFMAVGIDAICLYRGDGGGEHTPAEWYDAATRPAALAQLAETVLRYFGG' A
#
# COMPACT_ATOMS: atom_id res chain seq x y z
N GLN A 1 6.30 8.79 -8.00
CA GLN A 1 5.75 7.91 -9.06
C GLN A 1 5.17 6.71 -8.34
N PRO A 2 3.87 6.43 -8.45
CA PRO A 2 3.31 5.22 -7.86
C PRO A 2 4.01 4.01 -8.49
N VAL A 3 4.54 3.13 -7.65
CA VAL A 3 5.22 1.91 -8.12
C VAL A 3 4.11 0.95 -8.55
N ALA A 4 3.84 0.89 -9.86
CA ALA A 4 2.98 -0.14 -10.42
C ALA A 4 3.77 -1.45 -10.45
N HIS A 5 3.44 -2.39 -9.56
CA HIS A 5 3.88 -3.77 -9.74
C HIS A 5 3.01 -4.38 -10.85
N PRO A 6 3.58 -4.82 -11.99
CA PRO A 6 2.82 -5.13 -13.21
C PRO A 6 1.87 -6.34 -13.11
N TYR A 7 1.82 -7.03 -11.96
CA TYR A 7 1.02 -8.23 -11.74
C TYR A 7 0.05 -8.15 -10.55
N SER A 8 -0.11 -6.97 -9.94
CA SER A 8 -0.99 -6.78 -8.78
C SER A 8 -2.18 -5.90 -9.16
N SER A 9 -3.39 -6.39 -8.92
CA SER A 9 -4.61 -5.58 -8.87
C SER A 9 -5.01 -5.38 -7.42
N THR A 10 -5.43 -4.17 -7.09
CA THR A 10 -5.91 -3.80 -5.76
C THR A 10 -7.30 -3.17 -5.89
N ASP A 11 -8.02 -3.01 -4.79
CA ASP A 11 -9.32 -2.32 -4.81
C ASP A 11 -9.20 -0.87 -5.32
N ALA A 12 -8.01 -0.26 -5.24
CA ALA A 12 -7.76 1.05 -5.85
C ALA A 12 -7.99 1.05 -7.37
N ASN A 13 -7.71 -0.07 -8.07
CA ASN A 13 -8.01 -0.20 -9.50
C ASN A 13 -9.53 -0.13 -9.76
N ALA A 14 -10.34 -0.75 -8.92
CA ALA A 14 -11.79 -0.74 -9.04
C ALA A 14 -12.36 0.67 -8.84
N PHE A 15 -11.86 1.41 -7.83
CA PHE A 15 -12.26 2.80 -7.60
C PHE A 15 -11.87 3.72 -8.76
N MET A 16 -10.63 3.62 -9.23
CA MET A 16 -10.16 4.44 -10.36
C MET A 16 -10.96 4.16 -11.64
N ALA A 17 -11.40 2.91 -11.86
CA ALA A 17 -12.22 2.55 -13.02
C ALA A 17 -13.62 3.24 -13.02
N VAL A 18 -14.11 3.69 -11.86
CA VAL A 18 -15.36 4.43 -11.72
C VAL A 18 -15.16 5.93 -11.45
N GLY A 19 -13.95 6.45 -11.68
CA GLY A 19 -13.64 7.87 -11.53
C GLY A 19 -13.48 8.35 -10.08
N ILE A 20 -13.25 7.43 -9.14
CA ILE A 20 -12.94 7.75 -7.74
C ILE A 20 -11.43 7.68 -7.56
N ASP A 21 -10.84 8.80 -7.13
CA ASP A 21 -9.42 8.85 -6.82
C ASP A 21 -9.09 7.90 -5.67
N ALA A 22 -8.16 6.97 -5.91
CA ALA A 22 -7.75 5.97 -4.94
C ALA A 22 -6.25 5.68 -5.05
N ILE A 23 -5.64 5.36 -3.91
CA ILE A 23 -4.24 4.96 -3.80
C ILE A 23 -4.15 3.67 -3.00
N CYS A 24 -3.32 2.73 -3.45
CA CYS A 24 -2.92 1.58 -2.64
C CYS A 24 -1.54 1.85 -2.05
N LEU A 25 -1.41 1.71 -0.73
CA LEU A 25 -0.19 1.99 0.01
C LEU A 25 0.32 0.70 0.66
N TYR A 26 1.61 0.44 0.50
CA TYR A 26 2.32 -0.59 1.24
C TYR A 26 3.67 -0.02 1.69
N ARG A 27 4.02 -0.24 2.97
CA ARG A 27 5.35 0.04 3.50
C ARG A 27 5.70 -1.07 4.48
N GLY A 28 6.81 -1.75 4.21
CA GLY A 28 7.27 -2.89 4.99
C GLY A 28 8.19 -3.76 4.15
N ASP A 29 8.70 -4.81 4.77
CA ASP A 29 9.34 -5.92 4.07
C ASP A 29 8.54 -7.20 4.32
N GLY A 30 8.55 -8.09 3.34
CA GLY A 30 7.73 -9.28 3.33
C GLY A 30 7.70 -9.93 1.95
N GLY A 31 7.04 -11.08 1.88
CA GLY A 31 6.91 -11.80 0.63
C GLY A 31 6.17 -13.10 0.77
N GLY A 32 6.14 -13.87 -0.32
CA GLY A 32 5.38 -15.12 -0.36
C GLY A 32 3.87 -14.89 -0.42
N GLU A 33 3.42 -13.74 -0.95
CA GLU A 33 2.00 -13.49 -1.22
C GLU A 33 1.40 -14.68 -1.98
N HIS A 34 0.25 -15.16 -1.52
CA HIS A 34 -0.41 -16.35 -2.04
C HIS A 34 0.34 -17.69 -1.85
N THR A 35 1.23 -17.79 -0.85
CA THR A 35 1.92 -19.04 -0.51
C THR A 35 1.84 -19.36 1.00
N PRO A 36 1.99 -20.63 1.41
CA PRO A 36 2.11 -20.98 2.83
C PRO A 36 3.35 -20.40 3.52
N ALA A 37 4.32 -19.92 2.74
CA ALA A 37 5.52 -19.26 3.22
C ALA A 37 5.35 -17.74 3.32
N GLU A 38 4.12 -17.21 3.29
CA GLU A 38 3.85 -15.78 3.46
C GLU A 38 4.41 -15.26 4.79
N TRP A 39 5.12 -14.14 4.71
CA TRP A 39 5.77 -13.53 5.88
C TRP A 39 5.85 -12.01 5.74
N TYR A 40 6.02 -11.34 6.88
CA TYR A 40 6.31 -9.92 6.95
C TYR A 40 7.33 -9.64 8.08
N ASP A 41 8.16 -8.61 7.92
CA ASP A 41 9.08 -8.17 8.97
C ASP A 41 8.38 -7.23 9.97
N ALA A 42 8.12 -7.74 11.17
CA ALA A 42 7.47 -6.98 12.24
C ALA A 42 8.29 -5.77 12.71
N ALA A 43 9.61 -5.77 12.55
CA ALA A 43 10.47 -4.64 12.92
C ALA A 43 10.18 -3.39 12.07
N THR A 44 9.63 -3.56 10.86
CA THR A 44 9.31 -2.45 9.95
C THR A 44 7.98 -1.75 10.29
N ARG A 45 7.14 -2.33 11.17
CA ARG A 45 5.77 -1.82 11.45
C ARG A 45 5.74 -0.38 11.96
N PRO A 46 6.59 0.06 12.91
CA PRO A 46 6.51 1.44 13.41
C PRO A 46 6.82 2.47 12.32
N ALA A 47 7.84 2.20 11.49
CA ALA A 47 8.21 3.08 10.38
C ALA A 47 7.14 3.09 9.28
N ALA A 48 6.51 1.94 9.01
CA ALA A 48 5.39 1.84 8.09
C ALA A 48 4.19 2.67 8.54
N LEU A 49 3.82 2.57 9.82
CA LEU A 49 2.70 3.34 10.39
C LEU A 49 2.93 4.85 10.30
N ALA A 50 4.14 5.31 10.62
CA ALA A 50 4.48 6.73 10.55
C ALA A 50 4.33 7.29 9.13
N GLN A 51 4.77 6.55 8.11
CA GLN A 51 4.62 6.97 6.71
C GLN A 51 3.19 6.88 6.19
N LEU A 52 2.43 5.87 6.61
CA LEU A 52 1.00 5.79 6.27
C LEU A 52 0.26 7.00 6.85
N ALA A 53 0.51 7.35 8.11
CA ALA A 53 -0.06 8.53 8.74
C ALA A 53 0.33 9.82 8.01
N GLU A 54 1.61 10.01 7.68
CA GLU A 54 2.09 11.16 6.91
C GLU A 54 1.41 11.26 5.54
N THR A 55 1.24 10.13 4.85
CA THR A 55 0.59 10.10 3.53
C THR A 55 -0.87 10.52 3.62
N VAL A 56 -1.62 10.00 4.59
CA VAL A 56 -3.02 10.38 4.83
C VAL A 56 -3.13 11.85 5.20
N LEU A 57 -2.29 12.33 6.12
CA LEU A 57 -2.31 13.74 6.55
C LEU A 57 -1.97 14.70 5.40
N ARG A 58 -1.05 14.33 4.49
CA ARG A 58 -0.75 15.16 3.31
C ARG A 58 -1.84 15.10 2.26
N TYR A 59 -2.48 13.95 2.09
CA TYR A 59 -3.52 13.75 1.09
C TYR A 59 -4.81 14.51 1.46
N PHE A 60 -5.16 14.54 2.76
CA PHE A 60 -6.40 15.16 3.24
C PHE A 60 -6.22 16.50 3.98
N GLY A 61 -5.00 16.81 4.43
CA GLY A 61 -4.70 18.01 5.22
C GLY A 61 -4.05 19.14 4.43
N GLY A 62 -4.10 19.07 3.10
CA GLY A 62 -3.79 20.20 2.22
C GLY A 62 -4.86 21.28 2.27
#